data_AF-A0A2X1PWV4-F1
#
_entry.id   AF-A0A2X1PWV4-F1
#
_cell.length_a   1.000
_cell.length_b   1.000
_cell.length_c   1.000
_cell.angle_alpha   90.00
_cell.angle_beta   90.00
_cell.angle_gamma   90.00
#
_symmetry.space_group_name_H-M   'P 1'
#
loop_
_entity.id
_entity.type
_entity.pdbx_description
1 polymer ?
#
loop_
_entity_poly.entity_id
_entity_poly.type
_entity_poly.pdbx_seq_one_letter_code
_entity_poly.pdbx_strand_id
1 'polypeptide(L)'
;MNTDFAHYNEEQLLKLGELHSLLRHSDIGSSYLATLPEPRSVEELNPPQEINVTHSVPDVDTLVDIYRQQRVDKVHVRDEHYSTKITRKYPGFVVVKNNHDEVMSLVGEINRLRNKFADAVKGITHYQDSRSEILHQIYPWLVTLQVSRNIRIVTEKIRSLGFTWQINPCHS
;
A
#
# COMPACT_ATOMS: atom_id res chain seq x y z
N MET A 1 3.80 27.17 -0.38
CA MET A 1 4.30 25.82 -0.73
C MET A 1 3.10 25.06 -1.25
N ASN A 2 3.16 24.51 -2.46
CA ASN A 2 2.01 23.81 -3.03
C ASN A 2 1.82 22.47 -2.29
N THR A 3 0.74 22.33 -1.53
CA THR A 3 0.40 21.14 -0.73
C THR A 3 -0.63 20.25 -1.42
N ASP A 4 -0.72 20.28 -2.75
CA ASP A 4 -1.64 19.46 -3.54
C ASP A 4 -1.55 17.96 -3.20
N PHE A 5 -0.36 17.46 -2.84
CA PHE A 5 -0.19 16.07 -2.40
C PHE A 5 -0.96 15.75 -1.11
N ALA A 6 -1.11 16.70 -0.19
CA ALA A 6 -1.88 16.49 1.03
C ALA A 6 -3.36 16.29 0.70
N HIS A 7 -3.90 17.17 -0.15
CA HIS A 7 -5.26 17.06 -0.67
C HIS A 7 -5.50 15.72 -1.38
N TYR A 8 -4.61 15.31 -2.30
CA TYR A 8 -4.78 14.03 -2.99
C TYR A 8 -4.71 12.82 -2.04
N ASN A 9 -3.92 12.90 -0.96
CA ASN A 9 -3.88 11.83 0.03
C ASN A 9 -5.15 11.77 0.88
N GLU A 10 -5.73 12.90 1.26
CA GLU A 10 -7.00 12.94 1.98
C GLU A 10 -8.15 12.42 1.11
N GLU A 11 -8.24 12.89 -0.13
CA GLU A 11 -9.28 12.46 -1.07
C GLU A 11 -9.22 10.96 -1.37
N GLN A 12 -8.03 10.39 -1.59
CA GLN A 12 -7.93 8.94 -1.85
C GLN A 12 -8.28 8.11 -0.61
N LEU A 13 -8.07 8.62 0.61
CA LEU A 13 -8.52 7.96 1.85
C LEU A 13 -10.04 8.02 2.01
N LEU A 14 -10.68 9.13 1.62
CA LEU A 14 -12.15 9.23 1.57
C LEU A 14 -12.73 8.23 0.57
N LYS A 15 -12.19 8.18 -0.66
CA LYS A 15 -12.60 7.19 -1.68
C LYS A 15 -12.32 5.76 -1.27
N LEU A 16 -11.25 5.51 -0.52
CA LEU A 16 -10.99 4.21 0.08
C LEU A 16 -12.06 3.84 1.12
N GLY A 17 -12.61 4.82 1.85
CA GLY A 17 -13.78 4.63 2.73
C GLY A 17 -15.07 4.31 1.97
N GLU A 18 -15.30 4.94 0.82
CA GLU A 18 -16.42 4.59 -0.07
C GLU A 18 -16.29 3.15 -0.60
N LEU A 19 -15.10 2.78 -1.08
CA LEU A 19 -14.80 1.42 -1.52
C LEU A 19 -15.00 0.41 -0.37
N HIS A 20 -14.56 0.75 0.84
CA HIS A 20 -14.75 -0.09 2.03
C HIS A 20 -16.23 -0.35 2.31
N SER A 21 -17.05 0.70 2.29
CA SER A 21 -18.49 0.60 2.48
C SER A 21 -19.13 -0.28 1.40
N LEU A 22 -18.76 -0.08 0.13
CA LEU A 22 -19.24 -0.91 -0.98
C LEU A 22 -18.89 -2.39 -0.78
N LEU A 23 -17.61 -2.69 -0.52
CA LEU A 23 -17.13 -4.07 -0.36
C LEU A 23 -17.76 -4.79 0.83
N ARG A 24 -18.08 -4.09 1.93
CA ARG A 24 -18.81 -4.67 3.08
C ARG A 24 -20.20 -5.18 2.72
N HIS A 25 -20.82 -4.63 1.67
CA HIS A 25 -22.14 -5.03 1.18
C HIS A 25 -22.07 -5.87 -0.10
N SER A 26 -20.87 -6.22 -0.57
CA SER A 26 -20.67 -7.06 -1.74
C SER A 26 -20.68 -8.56 -1.38
N ASP A 27 -21.00 -9.40 -2.36
CA ASP A 27 -20.80 -10.85 -2.27
C ASP A 27 -19.30 -11.15 -2.47
N ILE A 28 -18.61 -11.32 -1.35
CA ILE A 28 -17.21 -11.70 -1.32
C ILE A 28 -17.10 -13.21 -1.53
N GLY A 29 -16.34 -13.59 -2.54
CA GLY A 29 -15.97 -14.98 -2.82
C GLY A 29 -14.83 -15.45 -1.92
N SER A 30 -13.73 -15.87 -2.53
CA SER A 30 -12.52 -16.25 -1.81
C SER A 30 -11.63 -15.04 -1.56
N SER A 31 -10.92 -15.06 -0.44
CA SER A 31 -9.84 -14.13 -0.13
C SER A 31 -8.63 -14.90 0.40
N TYR A 32 -7.46 -14.30 0.25
CA TYR A 32 -6.20 -14.83 0.74
C TYR A 32 -5.25 -13.68 1.03
N LEU A 33 -4.52 -13.79 2.13
CA LEU A 33 -3.47 -12.87 2.50
C LEU A 33 -2.27 -13.64 3.05
N ALA A 34 -1.10 -13.34 2.49
CA ALA A 34 0.20 -13.62 3.09
C ALA A 34 0.64 -12.38 3.88
N THR A 35 0.74 -12.52 5.20
CA THR A 35 1.23 -11.46 6.08
C THR A 35 2.71 -11.69 6.34
N LEU A 36 3.50 -10.64 6.08
CA LEU A 36 4.94 -10.63 6.29
C LEU A 36 5.26 -9.83 7.57
N PRO A 37 6.43 -10.04 8.18
CA PRO A 37 6.89 -9.23 9.29
C PRO A 37 7.04 -7.76 8.89
N GLU A 38 6.86 -6.88 9.86
CA GLU A 38 7.14 -5.45 9.69
C GLU A 38 8.62 -5.22 9.36
N PRO A 39 8.96 -4.51 8.26
CA PRO A 39 10.35 -4.28 7.89
C PRO A 39 11.09 -3.45 8.92
N ARG A 40 12.30 -3.89 9.28
CA ARG A 40 13.16 -3.23 10.25
C ARG A 40 14.23 -2.40 9.54
N SER A 41 14.65 -1.29 10.15
CA SER A 41 15.72 -0.45 9.61
C SER A 41 17.04 -1.20 9.42
N VAL A 42 17.33 -2.20 10.27
CA VAL A 42 18.54 -3.03 10.17
C VAL A 42 18.58 -3.84 8.87
N GLU A 43 17.42 -4.13 8.29
CA GLU A 43 17.26 -4.95 7.08
C GLU A 43 17.56 -4.16 5.81
N GLU A 44 17.71 -2.83 5.89
CA GLU A 44 18.16 -1.98 4.77
C GLU A 44 19.59 -2.32 4.35
N LEU A 45 20.44 -2.68 5.31
CA LEU A 45 21.83 -3.06 5.10
C LEU A 45 22.03 -4.57 5.16
N ASN A 46 21.20 -5.28 5.93
CA ASN A 46 21.30 -6.72 6.15
C ASN A 46 19.97 -7.41 5.82
N PRO A 47 19.71 -7.70 4.53
CA PRO A 47 18.48 -8.37 4.14
C PRO A 47 18.29 -9.70 4.87
N PRO A 48 17.07 -10.01 5.34
CA PRO A 48 16.81 -11.26 6.05
C PRO A 48 17.03 -12.45 5.13
N GLN A 49 17.63 -13.52 5.67
CA GLN A 49 17.82 -14.78 4.94
C GLN A 49 16.54 -15.63 4.91
N GLU A 50 15.61 -15.36 5.83
CA GLU A 50 14.32 -16.03 5.95
C GLU A 50 13.24 -15.01 6.30
N ILE A 51 12.05 -15.19 5.74
CA ILE A 51 10.88 -14.36 6.03
C ILE A 51 9.75 -15.29 6.49
N ASN A 52 9.37 -15.17 7.76
CA ASN A 52 8.26 -15.91 8.33
C ASN A 52 6.93 -15.35 7.82
N VAL A 53 6.25 -16.11 6.96
CA VAL A 53 4.96 -15.72 6.39
C VAL A 53 3.83 -16.42 7.13
N THR A 54 2.82 -15.66 7.54
CA THR A 54 1.55 -16.21 8.03
C THR A 54 0.48 -16.08 6.95
N HIS A 55 -0.39 -17.08 6.85
CA HIS A 55 -1.44 -17.13 5.85
C HIS A 55 -2.81 -17.04 6.50
N SER A 56 -3.69 -16.23 5.93
CA SER A 56 -5.05 -16.04 6.44
C SER A 56 -6.06 -15.82 5.32
N VAL A 57 -7.34 -15.98 5.67
CA VAL A 57 -8.49 -15.53 4.88
C VAL A 57 -8.93 -14.19 5.50
N PRO A 58 -8.51 -13.04 4.94
CA PRO A 58 -8.81 -11.75 5.53
C PRO A 58 -10.29 -11.40 5.31
N ASP A 59 -10.85 -10.66 6.27
CA ASP A 59 -12.07 -9.90 6.06
C ASP A 59 -11.82 -8.65 5.20
N VAL A 60 -12.91 -8.02 4.75
CA VAL A 60 -12.84 -6.79 3.95
C VAL A 60 -12.17 -5.65 4.72
N ASP A 61 -12.35 -5.60 6.04
CA ASP A 61 -11.79 -4.55 6.89
C ASP A 61 -10.26 -4.57 6.86
N THR A 62 -9.67 -5.75 7.05
CA THR A 62 -8.23 -5.99 6.98
C THR A 62 -7.66 -5.55 5.63
N LEU A 63 -8.34 -5.87 4.53
CA LEU A 63 -7.88 -5.54 3.17
C LEU A 63 -7.82 -4.04 2.90
N VAL A 64 -8.82 -3.30 3.40
CA VAL A 64 -8.86 -1.84 3.27
C VAL A 64 -7.85 -1.20 4.20
N ASP A 65 -7.73 -1.69 5.44
CA ASP A 65 -6.80 -1.14 6.43
C ASP A 65 -5.34 -1.26 5.98
N ILE A 66 -4.97 -2.30 5.23
CA ILE A 66 -3.66 -2.39 4.57
C ILE A 66 -3.34 -1.14 3.74
N TYR A 67 -4.31 -0.60 3.00
CA TYR A 67 -4.12 0.61 2.20
C TYR A 67 -4.19 1.90 3.01
N ARG A 68 -4.73 1.84 4.24
CA ARG A 68 -4.69 2.95 5.21
C ARG A 68 -3.37 3.01 5.98
N GLN A 69 -2.61 1.91 6.03
CA GLN A 69 -1.30 1.80 6.68
C GLN A 69 -0.17 2.53 5.92
N GLN A 70 -0.31 3.84 5.78
CA GLN A 70 0.60 4.71 5.04
C GLN A 70 1.83 5.15 5.85
N ARG A 71 1.77 4.99 7.18
CA ARG A 71 2.79 5.45 8.11
C ARG A 71 3.38 4.30 8.91
N VAL A 72 4.61 4.48 9.36
CA VAL A 72 5.25 3.59 10.32
C VAL A 72 4.75 3.90 11.73
N ASP A 73 4.22 2.89 12.42
CA ASP A 73 3.77 3.03 13.80
C ASP A 73 4.96 3.08 14.75
N LYS A 74 4.99 4.12 15.59
CA LYS A 74 6.07 4.37 16.54
C LYS A 74 5.92 3.65 17.88
N VAL A 75 4.99 2.71 18.01
CA VAL A 75 4.70 2.09 19.31
C VAL A 75 5.85 1.16 19.72
N HIS A 76 6.82 1.77 20.40
CA HIS A 76 7.79 1.23 21.35
C HIS A 76 8.28 -0.21 21.14
N VAL A 77 9.06 -0.45 20.09
CA VAL A 77 10.09 -1.49 20.18
C VAL A 77 11.32 -0.82 20.78
N ARG A 78 11.70 -1.25 21.99
CA ARG A 78 12.70 -0.58 22.83
C ARG A 78 14.11 -0.51 22.22
N ASP A 79 14.40 -1.31 21.19
CA ASP A 79 15.78 -1.46 20.67
C ASP A 79 15.89 -1.53 19.12
N GLU A 80 14.79 -1.51 18.36
CA GLU A 80 14.85 -1.57 16.88
C GLU A 80 13.80 -0.66 16.21
N HIS A 81 14.23 0.18 15.27
CA HIS A 81 13.34 1.04 14.50
C HIS A 81 12.81 0.32 13.25
N TYR A 82 11.54 0.55 12.92
CA TYR A 82 10.94 0.14 11.65
C TYR A 82 11.45 1.01 10.49
N SER A 83 11.59 0.41 9.31
CA SER A 83 12.07 1.12 8.13
C SER A 83 10.97 1.96 7.47
N THR A 84 11.28 3.22 7.15
CA THR A 84 10.47 4.06 6.25
C THR A 84 10.88 3.93 4.78
N LYS A 85 11.98 3.22 4.49
CA LYS A 85 12.50 3.00 3.14
C LYS A 85 12.02 1.66 2.56
N ILE A 86 11.97 0.62 3.37
CA ILE A 86 11.47 -0.70 2.94
C ILE A 86 9.94 -0.68 2.97
N THR A 87 9.34 -1.01 1.83
CA THR A 87 7.88 -1.03 1.68
C THR A 87 7.30 -2.35 2.21
N ARG A 88 6.42 -2.29 3.21
CA ARG A 88 5.57 -3.44 3.61
C ARG A 88 4.85 -4.06 2.42
N LYS A 89 4.85 -5.38 2.34
CA LYS A 89 4.20 -6.13 1.27
C LYS A 89 3.09 -6.99 1.85
N TYR A 90 1.99 -7.03 1.11
CA TYR A 90 0.80 -7.80 1.43
C TYR A 90 0.39 -8.59 0.18
N PRO A 91 1.09 -9.69 -0.15
CA PRO A 91 0.66 -10.57 -1.24
C PRO A 91 -0.69 -11.18 -0.87
N GLY A 92 -1.67 -11.00 -1.74
CA GLY A 92 -3.03 -11.44 -1.44
C GLY A 92 -3.99 -11.13 -2.57
N PHE A 93 -5.21 -11.63 -2.44
CA PHE A 93 -6.31 -11.32 -3.33
C PHE A 93 -7.65 -11.37 -2.59
N VAL A 94 -8.64 -10.73 -3.20
CA VAL A 94 -10.05 -10.85 -2.84
C VAL A 94 -10.85 -10.98 -4.11
N VAL A 95 -11.82 -11.89 -4.12
CA VAL A 95 -12.77 -12.05 -5.21
C VAL A 95 -14.06 -11.35 -4.81
N VAL A 96 -14.48 -10.38 -5.61
CA VAL A 96 -15.78 -9.72 -5.48
C VAL A 96 -16.66 -10.22 -6.62
N LYS A 97 -17.81 -10.82 -6.31
CA LYS A 97 -18.67 -11.50 -7.30
C LYS A 97 -19.75 -10.58 -7.91
N ASN A 98 -20.02 -9.45 -7.29
CA ASN A 98 -21.00 -8.45 -7.73
C ASN A 98 -20.40 -7.03 -7.70
N ASN A 99 -21.21 -6.02 -8.03
CA ASN A 99 -20.82 -4.60 -8.00
C ASN A 99 -19.57 -4.29 -8.85
N HIS A 100 -19.43 -4.98 -9.99
CA HIS A 100 -18.22 -4.95 -10.81
C HIS A 100 -17.89 -3.53 -11.27
N ASP A 101 -18.89 -2.83 -11.84
CA ASP A 101 -18.71 -1.52 -12.43
C ASP A 101 -18.43 -0.46 -11.35
N GLU A 102 -19.10 -0.56 -10.19
CA GLU A 102 -18.89 0.33 -9.05
C GLU A 102 -17.50 0.14 -8.44
N VAL A 103 -17.05 -1.10 -8.26
CA VAL A 103 -15.69 -1.40 -7.77
C VAL A 103 -14.64 -0.90 -8.76
N MET A 104 -14.83 -1.15 -10.06
CA MET A 104 -13.92 -0.69 -11.11
C MET A 104 -13.82 0.84 -11.13
N SER A 105 -14.97 1.53 -11.03
CA SER A 105 -15.03 2.99 -10.99
C SER A 105 -14.29 3.55 -9.77
N LEU A 106 -14.63 3.10 -8.56
CA LEU A 106 -14.01 3.58 -7.32
C LEU A 106 -12.51 3.30 -7.27
N VAL A 107 -12.08 2.10 -7.68
CA VAL A 107 -10.65 1.79 -7.74
C VAL A 107 -9.93 2.63 -8.80
N GLY A 108 -10.58 2.90 -9.93
CA GLY A 108 -10.07 3.84 -10.94
C GLY A 108 -9.85 5.23 -10.38
N GLU A 109 -10.81 5.76 -9.62
CA GLU A 109 -10.70 7.06 -8.95
C GLU A 109 -9.58 7.08 -7.90
N ILE A 110 -9.51 6.06 -7.04
CA ILE A 110 -8.44 5.92 -6.03
C ILE A 110 -7.07 5.90 -6.72
N ASN A 111 -6.90 5.07 -7.75
CA ASN A 111 -5.62 4.97 -8.48
C ASN A 111 -5.28 6.30 -9.17
N ARG A 112 -6.26 7.03 -9.70
CA ARG A 112 -6.04 8.37 -10.27
C ARG A 112 -5.52 9.34 -9.22
N LEU A 113 -6.11 9.35 -8.03
CA LEU A 113 -5.68 10.21 -6.92
C LEU A 113 -4.29 9.81 -6.40
N ARG A 114 -3.97 8.52 -6.32
CA ARG A 114 -2.63 8.02 -5.95
C ARG A 114 -1.56 8.41 -6.97
N ASN A 115 -1.88 8.37 -8.26
CA ASN A 115 -0.99 8.87 -9.31
C ASN A 115 -0.77 10.38 -9.19
N LYS A 116 -1.84 11.16 -8.98
CA LYS A 116 -1.74 12.62 -8.74
C LYS A 116 -0.92 12.94 -7.49
N PHE A 117 -1.08 12.17 -6.40
CA PHE A 117 -0.23 12.27 -5.22
C PHE A 117 1.24 12.06 -5.58
N ALA A 118 1.55 10.98 -6.30
CA ALA A 118 2.93 10.67 -6.69
C ALA A 118 3.54 11.78 -7.55
N ASP A 119 2.78 12.34 -8.48
CA ASP A 119 3.23 13.42 -9.36
C ASP A 119 3.39 14.75 -8.60
N ALA A 120 2.48 15.07 -7.67
CA ALA A 120 2.61 16.23 -6.79
C ALA A 120 3.85 16.11 -5.87
N VAL A 121 4.11 14.92 -5.32
CA VAL A 121 5.31 14.65 -4.51
C VAL A 121 6.59 14.80 -5.35
N LYS A 122 6.60 14.30 -6.59
CA LYS A 122 7.73 14.53 -7.53
C LYS A 122 7.93 16.02 -7.81
N GLY A 123 6.85 16.79 -7.89
CA GLY A 123 6.85 18.23 -8.15
C GLY A 123 7.30 19.12 -6.97
N ILE A 124 7.45 18.57 -5.76
CA ILE A 124 7.95 19.33 -4.58
C ILE A 124 9.33 19.92 -4.85
N THR A 125 10.22 19.12 -5.43
CA THR A 125 11.60 19.50 -5.75
C THR A 125 12.19 18.54 -6.78
N HIS A 126 13.12 19.06 -7.59
CA HIS A 126 13.90 18.25 -8.52
C HIS A 126 14.92 17.34 -7.80
N TYR A 127 15.30 17.66 -6.56
CA TYR A 127 16.28 16.89 -5.78
C TYR A 127 15.61 15.77 -4.96
N GLN A 128 16.01 14.52 -5.22
CA GLN A 128 15.37 13.35 -4.61
C GLN A 128 15.51 13.30 -3.08
N ASP A 129 16.68 13.64 -2.54
CA ASP A 129 16.94 13.58 -1.09
C ASP A 129 16.13 14.63 -0.33
N SER A 130 16.12 15.87 -0.83
CA SER A 130 15.34 16.96 -0.25
C SER A 130 13.83 16.72 -0.33
N ARG A 131 13.36 15.90 -1.28
CA ARG A 131 11.93 15.55 -1.41
C ARG A 131 11.44 14.78 -0.19
N SER A 132 12.22 13.80 0.28
CA SER A 132 11.84 13.00 1.45
C SER A 132 11.82 13.87 2.71
N GLU A 133 12.81 14.76 2.86
CA GLU A 133 12.90 15.67 4.01
C GLU A 133 11.70 16.62 4.08
N ILE A 134 11.36 17.29 2.97
CA ILE A 134 10.21 18.20 2.90
C ILE A 134 8.90 17.45 3.14
N LEU A 135 8.75 16.26 2.56
CA LEU A 135 7.56 15.43 2.76
C LEU A 135 7.40 15.03 4.23
N HIS A 136 8.49 14.67 4.92
CA HIS A 136 8.47 14.27 6.33
C HIS A 136 8.32 15.44 7.31
N GLN A 137 8.63 16.67 6.91
CA GLN A 137 8.27 17.87 7.68
C GLN A 137 6.75 18.06 7.77
N ILE A 138 6.02 17.68 6.71
CA ILE A 138 4.56 17.85 6.61
C ILE A 138 3.82 16.59 7.07
N TYR A 139 4.29 15.42 6.64
CA TYR A 139 3.79 14.11 7.03
C TYR A 139 4.92 13.24 7.59
N PRO A 140 5.21 13.37 8.91
CA PRO A 140 6.20 12.53 9.55
C PRO A 140 5.88 11.04 9.37
N TRP A 141 6.91 10.24 9.10
CA TRP A 141 6.83 8.77 9.01
C TRP A 141 6.01 8.23 7.84
N LEU A 142 5.67 9.08 6.88
CA LEU A 142 4.98 8.66 5.67
C LEU A 142 5.90 7.81 4.79
N VAL A 143 5.41 6.66 4.37
CA VAL A 143 6.08 5.83 3.37
C VAL A 143 5.47 6.15 2.01
N THR A 144 6.11 7.01 1.23
CA THR A 144 5.58 7.52 -0.05
C THR A 144 5.10 6.41 -0.98
N LEU A 145 5.86 5.31 -1.05
CA LEU A 145 5.53 4.17 -1.89
C LEU A 145 4.27 3.42 -1.44
N GLN A 146 3.89 3.47 -0.15
CA GLN A 146 2.62 2.90 0.30
C GLN A 146 1.43 3.74 -0.16
N VAL A 147 1.58 5.07 -0.12
CA VAL A 147 0.54 6.00 -0.54
C VAL A 147 0.32 5.92 -2.06
N SER A 148 1.40 5.88 -2.84
CA SER A 148 1.34 5.88 -4.30
C SER A 148 1.07 4.50 -4.93
N ARG A 149 0.95 3.43 -4.14
CA ARG A 149 0.77 2.07 -4.68
C ARG A 149 -0.67 1.90 -5.17
N ASN A 150 -0.85 1.61 -6.45
CA ASN A 150 -2.19 1.38 -7.02
C ASN A 150 -2.80 0.04 -6.57
N ILE A 151 -4.13 0.02 -6.47
CA ILE A 151 -4.92 -1.19 -6.31
C ILE A 151 -5.03 -1.86 -7.67
N ARG A 152 -4.62 -3.13 -7.75
CA ARG A 152 -4.70 -3.91 -8.99
C ARG A 152 -6.04 -4.66 -9.04
N ILE A 153 -6.78 -4.46 -10.12
CA ILE A 153 -7.95 -5.29 -10.46
C ILE A 153 -7.56 -6.25 -11.58
N VAL A 154 -8.09 -7.47 -11.48
CA VAL A 154 -8.04 -8.47 -12.54
C VAL A 154 -9.47 -8.86 -12.84
N THR A 155 -9.90 -8.72 -14.09
CA THR A 155 -11.30 -8.96 -14.52
C THR A 155 -11.45 -10.27 -15.28
N GLU A 156 -10.33 -10.83 -15.73
CA GLU A 156 -10.27 -12.10 -16.42
C GLU A 156 -10.60 -13.27 -15.49
N LYS A 157 -11.16 -14.33 -16.06
CA LYS A 157 -11.41 -15.57 -15.31
C LYS A 157 -10.09 -16.26 -14.97
N ILE A 158 -9.67 -16.12 -13.72
CA ILE A 158 -8.47 -16.78 -13.19
C ILE A 158 -8.83 -18.21 -12.75
N ARG A 159 -8.13 -19.22 -13.29
CA ARG A 159 -8.27 -20.62 -12.83
C ARG A 159 -7.41 -20.94 -11.62
N SER A 160 -6.22 -20.36 -11.55
CA SER A 160 -5.26 -20.55 -10.46
C SER A 160 -4.42 -19.29 -10.29
N LEU A 161 -4.11 -18.96 -9.05
CA LEU A 161 -3.25 -17.85 -8.67
C LEU A 161 -2.25 -18.35 -7.62
N GLY A 162 -0.97 -18.05 -7.83
CA GLY A 162 0.10 -18.39 -6.91
C GLY A 162 0.96 -17.16 -6.61
N PHE A 163 1.58 -17.16 -5.43
CA PHE A 163 2.53 -16.15 -5.01
C PHE A 163 3.91 -16.81 -4.88
N THR A 164 4.95 -16.13 -5.36
CA THR A 164 6.33 -16.60 -5.28
C THR A 164 7.27 -15.45 -4.93
N TRP A 165 8.44 -15.79 -4.43
CA TRP A 165 9.53 -14.85 -4.23
C TRP A 165 10.27 -14.62 -5.55
N GLN A 166 10.64 -13.38 -5.81
CA GLN A 166 11.48 -13.02 -6.95
C GLN A 166 12.67 -12.21 -6.44
N ILE A 167 13.87 -12.69 -6.74
CA ILE A 167 15.11 -11.96 -6.51
C ILE A 167 15.48 -11.32 -7.83
N ASN A 168 15.32 -9.99 -7.92
CA ASN A 168 15.77 -9.25 -9.09
C ASN A 168 17.29 -9.03 -8.97
N PRO A 169 18.09 -9.40 -9.99
CA PRO A 169 19.50 -9.05 -9.99
C PRO A 169 19.63 -7.52 -9.97
N CYS A 170 20.35 -6.98 -8.99
CA CYS A 170 20.77 -5.60 -9.03
C CYS A 170 21.82 -5.46 -10.13
N HIS A 171 21.49 -4.75 -11.21
CA HIS A 171 22.51 -4.28 -12.13
C HIS A 171 23.32 -3.20 -11.40
N SER A 172 24.50 -3.59 -10.92
CA SER A 172 25.55 -2.73 -10.39
C SER A 172 26.23 -1.93 -11.49
#